data_AF-A0A943B2Y3-F1
#
_entry.id   AF-A0A943B2Y3-F1
#
_cell.length_a   1.000
_cell.length_b   1.000
_cell.length_c   1.000
_cell.angle_alpha   90.00
_cell.angle_beta   90.00
_cell.angle_gamma   90.00
#
_symmetry.space_group_name_H-M   'P 1'
#
loop_
_entity.id
_entity.type
_entity.pdbx_description
1 polymer ?
#
loop_
_entity_poly.entity_id
_entity_poly.type
_entity_poly.pdbx_seq_one_letter_code
_entity_poly.pdbx_strand_id
1 'polypeptide(L)'
;MKHGMTAASVGLLAGALVLSAPIGLFRAGTAHAGEELSLNRASVQELTELEGGVISEALARNIVEHRREHGPYKTAADLLRVPGVKPELLDILVLQERDGDVVYEADAYVTMPTY
;
A
#
# COMPACT_ATOMS: atom_id res chain seq x y z
N MET A 1 -57.43 -24.30 41.48
CA MET A 1 -58.45 -23.68 40.60
C MET A 1 -57.69 -23.01 39.46
N LYS A 2 -57.56 -23.67 38.29
CA LYS A 2 -58.12 -23.26 36.96
C LYS A 2 -58.17 -21.73 36.78
N HIS A 3 -57.48 -21.11 35.83
CA HIS A 3 -57.52 -21.20 34.35
C HIS A 3 -56.15 -20.74 33.77
N GLY A 4 -55.63 -21.03 32.58
CA GLY A 4 -56.18 -21.55 31.32
C GLY A 4 -55.68 -20.67 30.14
N MET A 5 -54.92 -21.27 29.19
CA MET A 5 -54.80 -20.97 27.74
C MET A 5 -54.32 -19.57 27.23
N THR A 6 -53.14 -19.46 26.58
CA THR A 6 -52.81 -19.58 25.12
C THR A 6 -53.37 -18.50 24.18
N ALA A 7 -52.47 -17.74 23.52
CA ALA A 7 -52.49 -17.25 22.13
C ALA A 7 -51.19 -16.45 21.90
N ALA A 8 -50.20 -16.87 21.11
CA ALA A 8 -50.15 -16.92 19.64
C ALA A 8 -50.42 -15.56 18.96
N SER A 9 -49.35 -14.82 18.65
CA SER A 9 -49.36 -13.91 17.49
C SER A 9 -47.98 -13.92 16.82
N VAL A 10 -48.03 -14.39 15.58
CA VAL A 10 -47.00 -14.46 14.56
C VAL A 10 -46.51 -13.06 14.18
N GLY A 11 -45.21 -12.91 14.02
CA GLY A 11 -44.57 -11.77 13.36
C GLY A 11 -43.41 -12.25 12.50
N LEU A 12 -43.73 -12.75 11.30
CA LEU A 12 -42.75 -13.01 10.23
C LEU A 12 -42.79 -11.82 9.27
N LEU A 13 -41.62 -11.28 8.91
CA LEU A 13 -41.21 -10.68 7.62
C LEU A 13 -39.89 -9.93 7.88
N ALA A 14 -38.76 -10.56 7.57
CA ALA A 14 -38.05 -10.41 6.29
C ALA A 14 -37.41 -9.02 6.13
N GLY A 15 -36.07 -8.98 6.14
CA GLY A 15 -35.34 -7.73 5.94
C GLY A 15 -33.83 -7.92 5.79
N ALA A 16 -33.45 -8.42 4.61
CA ALA A 16 -32.17 -8.19 3.93
C ALA A 16 -30.85 -8.63 4.61
N LEU A 17 -30.43 -9.83 4.21
CA LEU A 17 -29.05 -10.16 3.87
C LEU A 17 -28.44 -9.06 2.96
N VAL A 18 -27.56 -8.20 3.48
CA VAL A 18 -26.60 -7.50 2.63
C VAL A 18 -25.32 -8.33 2.61
N LEU A 19 -25.32 -9.24 1.66
CA LEU A 19 -24.13 -9.86 1.10
C LEU A 19 -23.28 -8.75 0.45
N SER A 20 -21.97 -8.98 0.36
CA SER A 20 -21.03 -8.28 -0.53
C SER A 20 -20.43 -6.96 -0.01
N ALA A 21 -19.53 -7.05 0.97
CA ALA A 21 -18.31 -6.27 0.80
C ALA A 21 -17.59 -6.93 -0.40
N PRO A 22 -17.38 -6.22 -1.54
CA PRO A 22 -16.58 -6.80 -2.59
C PRO A 22 -15.24 -7.12 -1.96
N ILE A 23 -14.83 -8.38 -2.06
CA ILE A 23 -13.43 -8.78 -1.95
C ILE A 23 -12.71 -7.77 -2.81
N GLY A 24 -12.07 -6.80 -2.15
CA GLY A 24 -11.25 -5.81 -2.82
C GLY A 24 -10.31 -6.65 -3.67
N LEU A 25 -10.51 -6.55 -4.97
CA LEU A 25 -9.62 -7.09 -5.98
C LEU A 25 -8.27 -6.47 -5.63
N PHE A 26 -7.49 -7.14 -4.79
CA PHE A 26 -6.05 -6.97 -4.73
C PHE A 26 -5.63 -7.34 -6.15
N ARG A 27 -5.60 -6.33 -7.03
CA ARG A 27 -4.76 -6.37 -8.21
C ARG A 27 -3.38 -6.60 -7.62
N ALA A 28 -2.98 -7.87 -7.57
CA ALA A 28 -1.59 -8.23 -7.62
C ALA A 28 -1.05 -7.46 -8.83
N GLY A 29 -0.30 -6.40 -8.57
CA GLY A 29 0.31 -5.58 -9.60
C GLY A 29 1.31 -6.45 -10.33
N THR A 30 0.90 -7.13 -11.39
CA THR A 30 1.81 -7.66 -12.39
C THR A 30 1.77 -6.71 -13.57
N ALA A 31 2.67 -5.72 -13.59
CA ALA A 31 3.17 -5.13 -14.82
C ALA A 31 4.37 -4.23 -14.50
N HIS A 32 5.56 -4.82 -14.51
CA HIS A 32 6.80 -4.11 -14.78
C HIS A 32 6.84 -3.86 -16.30
N ALA A 33 6.23 -2.76 -16.73
CA ALA A 33 6.30 -2.26 -18.10
C ALA A 33 6.13 -0.73 -18.05
N GLY A 34 7.22 -0.06 -17.65
CA GLY A 34 7.32 1.37 -17.40
C GLY A 34 8.14 1.58 -16.12
N GLU A 35 9.18 2.39 -16.21
CA GLU A 35 10.30 2.58 -15.26
C GLU A 35 9.93 3.09 -13.85
N GLU A 36 8.65 3.05 -13.51
CA GLU A 36 8.06 3.72 -12.35
C GLU A 36 7.62 2.72 -11.25
N LEU A 37 8.07 2.94 -10.02
CA LEU A 37 7.69 2.14 -8.84
C LEU A 37 7.14 3.03 -7.71
N SER A 38 5.88 2.82 -7.32
CA SER A 38 5.24 3.53 -6.21
C SER A 38 5.64 2.97 -4.85
N LEU A 39 6.16 3.81 -3.95
CA LEU A 39 6.56 3.45 -2.59
C LEU A 39 5.35 3.16 -1.69
N ASN A 40 4.15 3.63 -2.06
CA ASN A 40 2.91 3.33 -1.35
C ASN A 40 2.28 2.00 -1.75
N ARG A 41 2.67 1.42 -2.89
CA ARG A 41 2.07 0.21 -3.44
C ARG A 41 3.03 -0.96 -3.63
N ALA A 42 4.32 -0.69 -3.84
CA ALA A 42 5.36 -1.69 -4.08
C ALA A 42 5.39 -2.76 -3.00
N SER A 43 5.54 -4.01 -3.41
CA SER A 43 5.79 -5.15 -2.53
C SER A 43 7.21 -5.11 -1.96
N VAL A 44 7.46 -5.94 -0.95
CA VAL A 44 8.81 -6.12 -0.39
C VAL A 44 9.80 -6.53 -1.50
N GLN A 45 9.38 -7.44 -2.39
CA GLN A 45 10.21 -7.92 -3.49
C GLN A 45 10.56 -6.80 -4.47
N GLU A 46 9.58 -6.03 -4.93
CA GLU A 46 9.82 -4.91 -5.86
C GLU A 46 10.73 -3.84 -5.23
N LEU A 47 10.55 -3.54 -3.93
CA LEU A 47 11.44 -2.62 -3.22
C LEU A 47 12.87 -3.13 -3.13
N THR A 48 13.07 -4.43 -2.91
CA THR A 48 14.42 -5.03 -2.85
C THR A 48 15.12 -5.10 -4.20
N GLU A 49 14.39 -4.98 -5.30
CA GLU A 49 14.96 -4.97 -6.65
C GLU A 49 15.39 -3.57 -7.11
N LEU A 50 15.06 -2.52 -6.35
CA LEU A 50 15.44 -1.14 -6.66
C LEU A 50 16.97 -0.94 -6.64
N GLU A 51 17.48 -0.24 -7.66
CA GLU A 51 18.86 0.27 -7.73
C GLU A 51 19.91 -0.79 -7.36
N GLY A 52 19.79 -1.99 -7.96
CA GLY A 52 20.75 -3.08 -7.70
C GLY A 52 20.71 -3.63 -6.27
N GLY A 53 19.60 -3.46 -5.55
CA GLY A 53 19.42 -3.97 -4.19
C GLY A 53 19.85 -3.00 -3.09
N VAL A 54 19.78 -1.68 -3.34
CA VAL A 54 20.09 -0.65 -2.33
C VAL A 54 19.18 -0.77 -1.09
N ILE A 55 17.95 -1.23 -1.27
CA ILE A 55 17.01 -1.51 -0.19
C ILE A 55 17.12 -2.99 0.23
N SER A 56 17.57 -3.22 1.46
CA SER A 56 17.55 -4.58 2.03
C SER A 56 16.12 -5.08 2.28
N GLU A 57 15.93 -6.40 2.29
CA GLU A 57 14.62 -7.02 2.56
C GLU A 57 14.03 -6.60 3.92
N ALA A 58 14.87 -6.42 4.94
CA ALA A 58 14.44 -5.90 6.24
C ALA A 58 13.92 -4.46 6.15
N LEU A 59 14.60 -3.61 5.39
CA LEU A 59 14.18 -2.23 5.18
C LEU A 59 12.89 -2.15 4.36
N ALA A 60 12.78 -2.96 3.31
CA ALA A 60 11.58 -3.06 2.49
C ALA A 60 10.36 -3.50 3.33
N ARG A 61 10.52 -4.48 4.22
CA ARG A 61 9.48 -4.84 5.20
C ARG A 61 9.08 -3.67 6.08
N ASN A 62 10.05 -2.93 6.63
CA ASN A 62 9.76 -1.77 7.47
C ASN A 62 8.97 -0.69 6.70
N ILE A 63 9.29 -0.43 5.45
CA ILE A 63 8.57 0.53 4.59
C ILE A 63 7.11 0.09 4.40
N VAL A 64 6.89 -1.20 4.11
CA VAL A 64 5.55 -1.76 3.90
C VAL A 64 4.73 -1.75 5.19
N GLU A 65 5.30 -2.17 6.31
CA GLU A 65 4.59 -2.16 7.60
C GLU A 65 4.30 -0.73 8.07
N HIS A 66 5.27 0.18 7.95
CA HIS A 66 5.09 1.57 8.37
C HIS A 66 3.93 2.24 7.60
N ARG A 67 3.82 2.06 6.27
CA ARG A 67 2.68 2.63 5.51
C ARG A 67 1.34 1.97 5.83
N ARG A 68 1.34 0.72 6.29
CA ARG A 68 0.12 0.03 6.74
C ARG A 68 -0.37 0.58 8.08
N GLU A 69 0.55 0.93 8.97
CA GLU A 69 0.25 1.44 10.31
C GLU A 69 -0.02 2.94 10.34
N HIS A 70 0.74 3.73 9.56
CA HIS A 70 0.76 5.19 9.63
C HIS A 70 0.07 5.86 8.42
N GLY A 71 -0.32 5.08 7.42
CA GLY A 71 -0.88 5.56 6.17
C GLY A 71 0.18 5.85 5.09
N PRO A 72 -0.25 6.30 3.90
CA PRO A 72 0.64 6.50 2.76
C PRO A 72 1.61 7.67 2.98
N TYR A 73 2.79 7.55 2.38
CA TYR A 73 3.77 8.63 2.25
C TYR A 73 3.26 9.66 1.25
N LYS A 74 3.31 10.93 1.62
CA LYS A 74 2.94 12.05 0.74
C LYS A 74 4.17 12.72 0.14
N THR A 75 5.29 12.62 0.85
CA THR A 75 6.56 13.23 0.49
C THR A 75 7.69 12.22 0.63
N ALA A 76 8.76 12.39 -0.14
CA ALA A 76 9.95 11.54 -0.01
C ALA A 76 10.52 11.60 1.42
N ALA A 77 10.43 12.77 2.06
CA ALA A 77 10.86 12.98 3.45
C ALA A 77 10.05 12.17 4.47
N ASP A 78 8.81 11.77 4.17
CA ASP A 78 8.01 10.94 5.09
C ASP A 78 8.64 9.55 5.28
N LEU A 79 9.44 9.06 4.32
CA LEU A 79 10.17 7.80 4.45
C LEU A 79 11.23 7.85 5.55
N LEU A 80 11.74 9.03 5.94
CA LEU A 80 12.70 9.18 7.05
C LEU A 80 12.11 8.79 8.41
N ARG A 81 10.78 8.66 8.51
CA ARG A 81 10.10 8.16 9.72
C ARG A 81 10.17 6.63 9.83
N VAL A 82 10.50 5.94 8.74
CA VAL A 82 10.63 4.49 8.71
C VAL A 82 11.94 4.07 9.39
N PRO A 83 11.92 3.16 10.37
CA PRO A 83 13.13 2.65 11.00
C PRO A 83 14.10 2.06 9.97
N GLY A 84 15.33 2.59 9.94
CA GLY A 84 16.40 2.12 9.06
C GLY A 84 16.50 2.86 7.72
N VAL A 85 15.53 3.71 7.37
CA VAL A 85 15.70 4.64 6.23
C VAL A 85 16.62 5.77 6.67
N LYS A 86 17.56 6.14 5.80
CA LYS A 86 18.47 7.26 6.02
C LYS A 86 18.36 8.28 4.88
N PRO A 87 18.71 9.57 5.11
CA PRO A 87 18.65 10.60 4.07
C PRO A 87 19.44 10.25 2.81
N GLU A 88 20.57 9.55 2.94
CA GLU A 88 21.40 9.14 1.80
C GLU A 88 20.65 8.19 0.85
N LEU A 89 19.71 7.39 1.37
CA LEU A 89 18.89 6.52 0.53
C LEU A 89 17.96 7.34 -0.39
N LEU A 90 17.44 8.46 0.10
CA LEU A 90 16.56 9.32 -0.69
C LEU A 90 17.32 10.02 -1.81
N ASP A 91 18.59 10.37 -1.56
CA ASP A 91 19.49 10.95 -2.55
C ASP A 91 19.80 9.96 -3.69
N ILE A 92 20.01 8.68 -3.35
CA ILE A 92 20.24 7.62 -4.34
C ILE A 92 18.99 7.37 -5.19
N LEU A 93 17.84 7.23 -4.55
CA LEU A 93 16.59 6.86 -5.22
C LEU A 93 15.95 8.02 -6.00
N VAL A 94 16.33 9.27 -5.73
CA VAL A 94 15.81 10.49 -6.40
C VAL A 94 14.27 10.46 -6.57
N LEU A 95 13.57 10.20 -5.46
CA LEU A 95 12.13 9.95 -5.46
C LEU A 95 11.33 11.17 -5.93
N GLN A 96 10.32 10.94 -6.77
CA GLN A 96 9.38 11.93 -7.29
C GLN A 96 8.08 11.92 -6.49
N GLU A 97 7.54 13.12 -6.21
CA GLU A 97 6.27 13.30 -5.53
C GLU A 97 5.19 13.60 -6.58
N ARG A 98 4.29 12.63 -6.85
CA ARG A 98 3.30 12.73 -7.93
C ARG A 98 1.91 12.40 -7.42
N ASP A 99 0.97 13.33 -7.57
CA ASP A 99 -0.46 13.13 -7.24
C ASP A 99 -0.70 12.56 -5.82
N GLY A 100 0.16 12.93 -4.86
CA GLY A 100 0.10 12.45 -3.47
C GLY A 100 0.69 11.05 -3.24
N ASP A 101 1.43 10.52 -4.21
CA ASP A 101 2.27 9.33 -4.13
C ASP A 101 3.76 9.70 -4.13
N VAL A 102 4.58 8.79 -3.64
CA VAL A 102 6.04 8.87 -3.68
C VAL A 102 6.51 7.76 -4.60
N VAL A 103 7.28 8.10 -5.61
CA VAL A 103 7.52 7.25 -6.76
C VAL A 103 9.00 7.24 -7.12
N TYR A 104 9.54 6.07 -7.42
CA TYR A 104 10.86 5.89 -8.00
C TYR A 104 10.75 5.79 -9.53
N GLU A 105 11.57 6.54 -10.27
CA GLU A 105 11.65 6.47 -11.73
C GLU A 105 13.09 6.08 -12.15
N ALA A 106 13.26 4.92 -12.79
CA ALA A 106 14.58 4.36 -13.12
C ALA A 106 15.32 5.12 -14.23
N ASP A 107 14.61 5.87 -15.07
CA ASP A 107 15.15 6.60 -16.22
C ASP A 107 15.65 8.00 -15.91
N ALA A 108 15.53 8.47 -14.66
CA ALA A 108 15.97 9.80 -14.23
C ALA A 108 17.49 10.06 -14.47
N TYR A 109 18.29 9.02 -14.69
CA TYR A 109 19.73 9.12 -14.99
C TYR A 109 20.08 9.20 -16.49
N VAL A 110 19.12 9.05 -17.42
CA VAL A 110 19.40 9.01 -18.88
C VAL A 110 19.54 10.41 -19.51
N THR A 111 19.15 11.48 -18.82
CA THR A 111 19.20 12.86 -19.35
C THR A 111 20.42 13.70 -18.96
N MET A 112 21.54 13.11 -18.51
CA MET A 112 22.80 13.87 -18.55
C MET A 112 23.24 13.99 -20.02
N PRO A 113 23.31 15.20 -20.62
CA PRO A 113 23.97 15.32 -21.91
C PRO A 113 25.43 14.93 -21.71
N THR A 114 25.83 13.82 -22.34
CA THR A 114 27.25 13.52 -22.54
C THR A 114 27.82 14.66 -23.37
N TYR A 115 28.65 15.50 -22.76
CA TYR A 115 29.38 16.57 -23.43
C TYR A 115 30.60 16.01 -24.19
#